data_AF-A0A7K6X3T1-F1
#
_entry.id   AF-A0A7K6X3T1-F1
#
_cell.length_a   1.000
_cell.length_b   1.000
_cell.length_c   1.000
_cell.angle_alpha   90.00
_cell.angle_beta   90.00
_cell.angle_gamma   90.00
#
_symmetry.space_group_name_H-M   'P 1'
#
loop_
_entity.id
_entity.type
_entity.pdbx_description
1 polymer ?
#
loop_
_entity_poly.entity_id
_entity_poly.type
_entity_poly.pdbx_seq_one_letter_code
_entity_poly.pdbx_strand_id
1 'polypeptide(L)'
;VQVRSVKQVVIHQSYKRIGYHYDIALMQLDRPVLCSPYIQLACVADPNLKVSELNNCWIAGWGVTTARAQDSADRLQQAKVQLIDVQLCNSSDWYGGSVHPYNLC
;
A
#
# COMPACT_ATOMS: atom_id res chain seq x y z
N VAL A 1 -15.19 16.56 9.45
CA VAL A 1 -15.08 15.15 8.98
C VAL A 1 -15.92 14.99 7.73
N GLN A 2 -15.40 14.38 6.67
CA GLN A 2 -16.19 14.04 5.47
C GLN A 2 -16.41 12.52 5.43
N VAL A 3 -17.66 12.08 5.43
CA VAL A 3 -18.05 10.66 5.34
C VAL A 3 -18.62 10.39 3.95
N ARG A 4 -18.26 9.25 3.35
CA ARG A 4 -18.72 8.77 2.04
C ARG A 4 -19.05 7.29 2.13
N SER A 5 -20.04 6.87 1.35
CA SER A 5 -20.35 5.45 1.18
C SER A 5 -19.63 4.92 -0.05
N VAL A 6 -19.36 3.62 -0.06
CA VAL A 6 -18.78 2.94 -1.22
C VAL A 6 -19.91 2.60 -2.18
N LYS A 7 -19.87 3.17 -3.38
CA LYS A 7 -20.82 2.84 -4.45
C LYS A 7 -20.48 1.52 -5.11
N GLN A 8 -19.19 1.30 -5.37
CA GLN A 8 -18.71 0.11 -6.06
C GLN A 8 -17.26 -0.16 -5.68
N VAL A 9 -16.90 -1.45 -5.65
CA VAL A 9 -15.52 -1.93 -5.58
C VAL A 9 -15.19 -2.65 -6.87
N VAL A 10 -14.07 -2.30 -7.50
CA VAL A 10 -13.54 -2.96 -8.70
C VAL A 10 -12.25 -3.66 -8.31
N ILE A 11 -12.29 -4.98 -8.22
CA ILE A 11 -11.13 -5.82 -7.89
C ILE A 11 -10.35 -6.10 -9.18
N HIS A 12 -9.03 -6.13 -9.11
CA HIS A 12 -8.20 -6.51 -10.26
C HIS A 12 -8.61 -7.90 -10.78
N GLN A 13 -8.86 -8.02 -12.09
CA GLN A 13 -9.42 -9.23 -12.70
C GLN A 13 -8.55 -10.48 -12.50
N SER A 14 -7.23 -10.30 -12.40
CA SER A 14 -6.27 -11.38 -12.17
C SER A 14 -5.96 -11.62 -10.69
N TYR A 15 -6.67 -10.98 -9.75
CA TYR A 15 -6.42 -11.16 -8.32
C TYR A 15 -6.55 -12.63 -7.91
N LYS A 16 -5.57 -13.14 -7.17
CA LYS A 16 -5.65 -14.46 -6.55
C LYS A 16 -5.38 -14.34 -5.06
N ARG A 17 -6.34 -14.81 -4.25
CA ARG A 17 -6.22 -14.84 -2.79
C ARG A 17 -5.02 -15.66 -2.32
N ILE A 18 -4.81 -16.83 -2.93
CA ILE A 18 -3.62 -17.65 -2.66
C ILE A 18 -2.43 -16.94 -3.31
N GLY A 19 -1.42 -16.59 -2.51
CA GLY A 19 -0.22 -15.89 -2.96
C GLY A 19 -0.39 -14.38 -3.19
N TYR A 20 -1.58 -13.81 -2.90
CA TYR A 20 -1.85 -12.36 -3.03
C TYR A 20 -1.43 -11.78 -4.39
N HIS A 21 -1.70 -12.52 -5.47
CA HIS A 21 -1.35 -12.08 -6.82
C HIS A 21 -2.20 -10.84 -7.18
N TYR A 22 -1.57 -9.80 -7.73
CA TYR A 22 -2.23 -8.58 -8.19
C TYR A 22 -3.17 -7.95 -7.14
N ASP A 23 -2.69 -7.82 -5.91
CA ASP A 23 -3.45 -7.30 -4.77
C ASP A 23 -3.68 -5.77 -4.87
N ILE A 24 -4.67 -5.38 -5.68
CA ILE A 24 -5.11 -3.99 -5.85
C ILE A 24 -6.61 -3.94 -6.19
N ALA A 25 -7.30 -2.92 -5.68
CA ALA A 25 -8.68 -2.63 -5.99
C ALA A 25 -8.93 -1.12 -6.06
N LEU A 26 -9.95 -0.73 -6.83
CA LEU A 26 -10.47 0.64 -6.87
C LEU A 26 -11.79 0.69 -6.11
N MET A 27 -11.97 1.74 -5.30
CA MET A 27 -13.22 2.02 -4.60
C MET A 27 -13.83 3.29 -5.15
N GLN A 28 -15.00 3.17 -5.80
CA GLN A 28 -15.77 4.32 -6.24
C GLN A 28 -16.64 4.81 -5.08
N LEU A 29 -16.45 6.07 -4.70
CA LEU A 29 -17.29 6.74 -3.70
C LEU A 29 -18.65 7.11 -4.30
N ASP A 30 -19.68 7.16 -3.45
CA ASP A 30 -21.05 7.56 -3.81
C ASP A 30 -21.14 9.00 -4.35
N ARG A 31 -20.24 9.87 -3.87
CA ARG A 31 -20.08 11.25 -4.32
C ARG A 31 -18.63 11.72 -4.13
N PRO A 32 -18.16 12.72 -4.90
CA PRO A 32 -16.80 13.22 -4.79
C PRO A 32 -16.45 13.74 -3.38
N VAL A 33 -15.15 13.75 -3.09
CA VAL A 33 -14.59 14.42 -1.90
C VAL A 33 -13.97 15.74 -2.35
N LEU A 34 -14.20 16.80 -1.59
CA LEU A 34 -13.62 18.11 -1.88
C LEU A 34 -12.25 18.22 -1.21
N CYS A 35 -11.24 18.64 -1.98
CA CYS A 35 -9.90 18.91 -1.47
C CYS A 35 -9.95 20.01 -0.39
N SER A 36 -9.07 19.88 0.60
CA SER A 36 -8.95 20.80 1.73
C SER A 36 -7.54 20.67 2.32
N PRO A 37 -7.13 21.50 3.30
CA PRO A 37 -5.85 21.31 3.98
C PRO A 37 -5.63 19.91 4.58
N TYR A 38 -6.71 19.15 4.83
CA TYR A 38 -6.67 17.80 5.39
C TYR A 38 -6.98 16.69 4.38
N ILE A 39 -7.33 17.03 3.14
CA ILE A 39 -7.69 16.07 2.09
C ILE A 39 -7.04 16.52 0.78
N GLN A 40 -6.08 15.73 0.31
CA GLN A 40 -5.36 15.97 -0.93
C GLN A 40 -5.27 14.66 -1.72
N LEU A 41 -5.09 14.78 -3.03
CA LEU A 41 -4.89 13.63 -3.91
C LEU A 41 -3.41 13.22 -3.87
N ALA A 42 -3.16 11.92 -3.82
CA ALA A 42 -1.84 11.38 -4.08
C ALA A 42 -1.59 11.30 -5.59
N CYS A 43 -0.34 11.46 -6.02
CA CYS A 43 0.06 11.22 -7.40
C CYS A 43 0.13 9.72 -7.68
N VAL A 44 -0.21 9.32 -8.90
CA VAL A 44 0.10 7.98 -9.43
C VAL A 44 1.50 8.02 -10.03
N ALA A 45 2.26 6.93 -9.89
CA ALA A 45 3.61 6.85 -10.45
C ALA A 45 3.59 6.95 -11.99
N ASP A 46 4.60 7.62 -12.55
CA ASP A 46 4.86 7.58 -13.99
C ASP A 46 5.20 6.13 -14.39
N PRO A 47 4.66 5.59 -15.50
CA PRO A 47 4.98 4.23 -15.95
C PRO A 47 6.48 3.97 -16.19
N ASN A 48 7.27 5.02 -16.43
CA ASN A 48 8.72 4.94 -16.64
C ASN A 48 9.52 5.16 -15.36
N LEU A 49 8.87 5.38 -14.21
CA LEU A 49 9.54 5.55 -12.93
C LEU A 49 10.31 4.27 -12.57
N LYS A 50 11.61 4.42 -12.36
CA LYS A 50 12.43 3.38 -11.76
C LYS A 50 12.31 3.46 -10.25
N VAL A 51 11.53 2.55 -9.66
CA VAL A 51 11.29 2.51 -8.22
C VAL A 51 12.60 2.45 -7.42
N SER A 52 13.62 1.76 -7.93
CA SER A 52 14.97 1.69 -7.32
C SER A 52 15.68 3.04 -7.12
N GLU A 53 15.24 4.10 -7.81
CA GLU A 53 15.81 5.45 -7.66
C GLU A 53 15.14 6.24 -6.52
N LEU A 54 14.09 5.70 -5.90
CA LEU A 54 13.39 6.33 -4.78
C LEU A 54 14.14 6.07 -3.46
N ASN A 55 14.59 7.15 -2.82
CA ASN A 55 15.37 7.08 -1.57
C ASN A 55 14.60 7.55 -0.33
N ASN A 56 13.35 8.02 -0.50
CA ASN A 56 12.54 8.62 0.57
C ASN A 56 11.12 8.05 0.57
N CYS A 57 11.01 6.77 0.89
CA CYS A 57 9.72 6.10 1.00
C CYS A 57 9.17 6.22 2.43
N TRP A 58 7.85 6.43 2.52
CA TRP A 58 7.13 6.52 3.77
C TRP A 58 5.90 5.64 3.69
N ILE A 59 5.59 4.97 4.79
CA ILE A 59 4.32 4.28 5.00
C ILE A 59 3.57 4.96 6.13
N ALA A 60 2.25 4.97 6.06
CA ALA A 60 1.40 5.54 7.10
C ALA A 60 0.18 4.65 7.35
N GLY A 61 -0.27 4.58 8.59
CA GLY A 61 -1.43 3.77 8.97
C GLY A 61 -1.71 3.77 10.47
N TRP A 62 -2.80 3.11 10.84
CA TRP A 62 -3.26 2.94 12.23
C TRP A 62 -3.01 1.52 12.76
N GLY A 63 -2.23 0.71 12.07
CA GLY A 63 -1.97 -0.68 12.47
C GLY A 63 -1.28 -0.81 13.84
N VAL A 64 -1.08 -2.06 14.28
CA VAL A 64 -0.32 -2.37 15.51
C VAL A 64 1.10 -1.81 15.42
N THR A 65 1.57 -1.18 16.48
CA THR A 65 2.88 -0.49 16.49
C THR A 65 4.02 -1.32 17.09
N THR A 66 3.69 -2.45 17.72
CA THR A 66 4.68 -3.38 18.28
C THR A 66 4.22 -4.82 18.06
N ALA A 67 5.19 -5.75 18.00
CA ALA A 67 4.95 -7.15 17.63
C ALA A 67 3.96 -7.92 18.55
N ARG A 68 3.65 -7.40 19.74
CA ARG A 68 2.74 -8.03 20.71
C ARG A 68 1.55 -7.16 21.09
N ALA A 69 1.40 -5.98 20.48
CA ALA A 69 0.22 -5.16 20.68
C ALA A 69 -0.99 -5.86 20.06
N GLN A 70 -2.09 -5.90 20.81
CA GLN A 70 -3.38 -6.37 20.29
C GLN A 70 -4.18 -5.23 19.67
N ASP A 71 -3.95 -4.00 20.15
CA ASP A 71 -4.71 -2.82 19.74
C ASP A 71 -3.99 -2.01 18.65
N SER A 72 -4.79 -1.49 17.72
CA SER A 72 -4.39 -0.49 16.72
C SER A 72 -4.10 0.86 17.37
N ALA A 73 -3.27 1.68 16.72
CA ALA A 73 -3.01 3.03 17.20
C ALA A 73 -4.23 3.95 17.02
N ASP A 74 -4.58 4.74 18.03
CA ASP A 74 -5.67 5.74 17.94
C ASP A 74 -5.33 6.92 17.03
N ARG A 75 -4.03 7.22 16.88
CA ARG A 75 -3.52 8.30 16.05
C ARG A 75 -2.79 7.72 14.85
N LEU A 76 -2.90 8.39 13.70
CA LEU A 76 -2.18 7.99 12.49
C LEU A 76 -0.68 7.99 12.77
N GLN A 77 -0.02 6.88 12.45
CA GLN A 77 1.42 6.72 12.54
C GLN A 77 2.05 6.83 11.15
N GLN A 78 3.34 7.13 11.10
CA GLN A 78 4.14 7.05 9.88
C GLN A 78 5.53 6.50 10.20
N ALA A 79 6.14 5.85 9.21
CA ALA A 79 7.50 5.36 9.29
C ALA A 79 8.24 5.62 7.97
N LYS A 80 9.49 6.08 8.06
CA LYS A 80 10.41 6.11 6.93
C LYS A 80 10.91 4.69 6.69
N VAL A 81 10.82 4.22 5.45
CA VAL A 81 11.29 2.90 5.04
C VAL A 81 12.30 3.03 3.89
N GLN A 82 13.06 1.97 3.67
CA GLN A 82 13.99 1.87 2.55
C GLN A 82 13.48 0.79 1.62
N LEU A 83 13.70 0.99 0.33
CA LEU A 83 13.47 -0.05 -0.66
C LEU A 83 14.53 -1.13 -0.50
N ILE A 84 14.11 -2.37 -0.67
CA ILE A 84 14.92 -3.56 -0.58
C ILE A 84 14.95 -4.20 -1.96
N ASP A 85 16.16 -4.51 -2.43
CA ASP A 85 16.30 -5.22 -3.70
C ASP A 85 15.42 -6.49 -3.71
N VAL A 86 14.62 -6.64 -4.77
CA VAL A 86 13.63 -7.71 -4.87
C VAL A 86 14.29 -9.09 -4.88
N GLN A 87 15.51 -9.22 -5.41
CA GLN A 87 16.23 -10.50 -5.38
C GLN A 87 16.64 -10.86 -3.95
N LEU A 88 17.12 -9.88 -3.17
CA LEU A 88 17.38 -10.06 -1.74
C LEU A 88 16.09 -10.39 -0.98
N CYS A 89 15.02 -9.63 -1.20
CA CYS A 89 13.74 -9.85 -0.54
C CYS A 89 13.19 -11.26 -0.83
N ASN A 90 13.34 -11.74 -2.07
CA ASN A 90 12.85 -13.05 -2.47
C ASN A 90 13.84 -14.21 -2.22
N SER A 91 14.98 -13.93 -1.58
CA SER A 91 15.99 -14.93 -1.26
C SER A 91 15.46 -15.99 -0.29
N SER A 92 16.18 -17.13 -0.19
CA SER A 92 15.84 -18.24 0.71
C SER A 92 15.76 -17.85 2.18
N ASP A 93 16.54 -16.85 2.58
CA ASP A 93 16.63 -16.41 3.99
C ASP A 93 15.47 -15.48 4.38
N TRP A 94 14.65 -15.04 3.40
CA TRP A 94 13.57 -14.07 3.56
C TRP A 94 12.24 -14.68 3.10
N TYR A 95 11.69 -14.24 1.97
CA TYR A 95 10.38 -14.68 1.49
C TYR A 95 10.42 -15.96 0.65
N GLY A 96 11.60 -16.49 0.33
CA GLY A 96 11.77 -17.84 -0.21
C GLY A 96 11.00 -18.14 -1.50
N GLY A 97 10.98 -17.19 -2.45
CA GLY A 97 10.24 -17.34 -3.71
C GLY A 97 8.80 -16.84 -3.69
N SER A 98 8.29 -16.35 -2.56
CA SER A 98 6.90 -15.87 -2.43
C SER A 98 6.66 -14.46 -3.00
N VAL A 99 7.71 -13.70 -3.30
CA VAL A 99 7.62 -12.36 -3.89
C VAL A 99 7.51 -12.49 -5.41
N HIS A 100 6.51 -11.85 -6.00
CA HIS A 100 6.25 -11.88 -7.44
C HIS A 100 6.74 -10.61 -8.16
N PRO A 101 6.84 -10.60 -9.51
CA PRO A 101 7.32 -9.43 -10.27
C PRO A 101 6.47 -8.16 -10.14
N TYR A 102 5.23 -8.26 -9.64
CA TYR A 102 4.32 -7.14 -9.36
C TYR A 102 4.29 -6.77 -7.86
N ASN A 103 5.22 -7.28 -7.08
CA ASN A 103 5.45 -6.87 -5.70
C ASN A 103 6.73 -6.03 -5.59
N LEU A 104 6.84 -5.29 -4.50
CA LEU A 104 7.99 -4.46 -4.16
C LEU A 104 8.33 -4.70 -2.69
N CYS A 105 9.62 -4.61 -2.40
CA CYS A 105 10.19 -4.46 -1.08
C CYS A 105 11.09 -3.22 -1.15
#